data_AF-A0A0Q4N356-F1
#
_entry.id   AF-A0A0Q4N356-F1
#
_cell.length_a   1.000
_cell.length_b   1.000
_cell.length_c   1.000
_cell.angle_alpha   90.00
_cell.angle_beta   90.00
_cell.angle_gamma   90.00
#
_symmetry.space_group_name_H-M   'P 1'
#
loop_
_entity.id
_entity.type
_entity.pdbx_description
1 polymer ?
#
loop_
_entity_poly.entity_id
_entity_poly.type
_entity_poly.pdbx_seq_one_letter_code
_entity_poly.pdbx_strand_id
1 'polypeptide(L)'
;MLGPITAQRRKRKHERTLSLLSTIQQHYPLAFPPKNTTPVYPLNPGIENELKHGLAVRQIEASEDEIQLVLAHWCGQKFYLKAFENQTFRVDLTGFETFPLTQEEKERAFERKKNLLKKRAQA
;
A
#
# COMPACT_ATOMS: atom_id res chain seq x y z
N MET A 1 11.44 12.95 28.24
CA MET A 1 10.96 13.95 27.27
C MET A 1 11.58 13.66 25.90
N LEU A 2 10.87 13.00 24.98
CA LEU A 2 11.32 12.81 23.59
C LEU A 2 10.89 14.05 22.79
N GLY A 3 11.84 14.92 22.44
CA GLY A 3 11.60 16.26 21.90
C GLY A 3 11.08 16.35 20.45
N PRO A 4 10.80 17.58 19.97
CA PRO A 4 10.14 17.90 18.68
C PRO A 4 10.89 17.41 17.43
N ILE A 5 12.21 17.16 17.54
CA ILE A 5 13.07 16.68 16.46
C ILE A 5 12.59 15.31 15.93
N THR A 6 12.11 14.44 16.83
CA THR A 6 11.63 13.10 16.45
C THR A 6 10.30 13.16 15.70
N ALA A 7 9.40 14.06 16.12
CA ALA A 7 8.13 14.30 15.44
C ALA A 7 8.34 14.88 14.04
N GLN A 8 9.25 15.86 13.91
CA GLN A 8 9.56 16.48 12.62
C GLN A 8 10.24 15.50 11.65
N ARG A 9 11.14 14.63 12.13
CA ARG A 9 11.75 13.57 11.31
C ARG A 9 10.71 12.57 10.82
N ARG A 10 9.75 12.18 11.67
CA ARG A 10 8.62 11.32 11.28
C ARG A 10 7.73 11.98 10.23
N LYS A 11 7.44 13.28 10.38
CA LYS A 11 6.67 14.06 9.41
C LYS A 11 7.35 14.07 8.03
N ARG A 12 8.63 14.44 7.96
CA ARG A 12 9.40 14.45 6.70
C ARG A 12 9.46 13.06 6.06
N LYS A 13 9.65 12.01 6.87
CA LYS A 13 9.63 10.62 6.40
C LYS A 13 8.27 10.28 5.77
N HIS A 14 7.18 10.65 6.43
CA HIS A 14 5.84 10.42 5.92
C HIS A 14 5.56 11.21 4.63
N GLU A 15 5.97 12.48 4.56
CA GLU A 15 5.84 13.31 3.35
C GLU A 15 6.58 12.66 2.17
N ARG A 16 7.81 12.16 2.36
CA ARG A 16 8.54 11.41 1.32
C ARG A 16 7.79 10.16 0.88
N THR A 17 7.23 9.39 1.82
CA THR A 17 6.40 8.22 1.50
C THR A 17 5.19 8.61 0.64
N LEU A 18 4.52 9.72 0.94
CA LEU A 18 3.38 10.19 0.15
C LEU A 18 3.81 10.67 -1.25
N SER A 19 4.93 11.38 -1.36
CA SER A 19 5.47 11.80 -2.66
C SER A 19 5.82 10.61 -3.53
N LEU A 20 6.52 9.60 -2.99
CA LEU A 20 6.86 8.39 -3.74
C LEU A 20 5.60 7.60 -4.13
N LEU A 21 4.62 7.49 -3.23
CA LEU A 21 3.33 6.89 -3.55
C LEU A 21 2.65 7.62 -4.70
N SER A 22 2.63 8.96 -4.71
CA SER A 22 2.06 9.74 -5.81
C SER A 22 2.73 9.41 -7.15
N THR A 23 4.06 9.31 -7.18
CA THR A 23 4.80 8.90 -8.37
C THR A 23 4.42 7.50 -8.82
N ILE A 24 4.29 6.55 -7.88
CA ILE A 24 3.86 5.18 -8.17
C ILE A 24 2.44 5.17 -8.75
N GLN A 25 1.51 5.94 -8.19
CA GLN A 25 0.13 6.04 -8.68
C GLN A 25 0.05 6.63 -10.10
N GLN A 26 0.96 7.53 -10.47
CA GLN A 26 1.02 8.06 -11.84
C GLN A 26 1.47 7.02 -12.86
N HIS A 27 2.41 6.14 -12.49
CA HIS A 27 2.94 5.13 -13.40
C HIS A 27 2.20 3.80 -13.37
N TYR A 28 1.58 3.46 -12.24
CA TYR A 28 0.88 2.20 -11.99
C TYR A 28 -0.53 2.43 -11.41
N PRO A 29 -1.41 3.19 -12.10
CA PRO A 29 -2.73 3.56 -11.58
C PRO A 29 -3.69 2.37 -11.44
N LEU A 30 -3.42 1.24 -12.09
CA LEU A 30 -4.28 0.05 -11.98
C LEU A 30 -4.01 -0.75 -10.69
N ALA A 31 -2.74 -0.88 -10.30
CA ALA A 31 -2.34 -1.50 -9.05
C ALA A 31 -2.48 -0.52 -7.85
N PHE A 32 -2.09 0.74 -8.07
CA PHE A 32 -2.12 1.83 -7.09
C PHE A 32 -3.04 2.95 -7.59
N PRO A 33 -4.37 2.80 -7.47
CA PRO A 33 -5.28 3.80 -7.96
C PRO A 33 -5.22 5.10 -7.16
N PRO A 34 -5.29 6.27 -7.83
CA PRO A 34 -5.52 7.54 -7.16
C PRO A 34 -6.89 7.53 -6.46
N LYS A 35 -7.01 8.33 -5.40
CA LYS A 35 -8.20 8.38 -4.54
C LYS A 35 -9.49 8.52 -5.37
N ASN A 36 -10.45 7.64 -5.13
CA ASN A 36 -11.79 7.62 -5.73
C ASN A 36 -11.82 7.44 -7.27
N THR A 37 -10.74 6.99 -7.90
CA THR A 37 -10.71 6.82 -9.37
C THR A 37 -11.26 5.46 -9.78
N THR A 38 -10.76 4.40 -9.16
CA THR A 38 -11.13 3.01 -9.45
C THR A 38 -11.17 2.20 -8.15
N PRO A 39 -11.89 1.06 -8.13
CA PRO A 39 -11.87 0.17 -6.99
C PRO A 39 -10.44 -0.32 -6.71
N VAL A 40 -10.08 -0.37 -5.43
CA VAL A 40 -8.79 -0.91 -4.99
C VAL A 40 -8.84 -2.43 -5.02
N TYR A 41 -7.75 -3.05 -5.44
CA TYR A 41 -7.57 -4.50 -5.48
C TYR A 41 -6.43 -4.93 -4.56
N PRO A 42 -6.52 -6.14 -3.97
CA PRO A 42 -5.39 -6.75 -3.28
C PRO A 42 -4.19 -6.95 -4.22
N LEU A 43 -3.01 -6.56 -3.76
CA LEU A 43 -1.79 -6.66 -4.57
C LEU A 43 -1.23 -8.09 -4.56
N ASN A 44 -0.50 -8.45 -5.61
CA ASN A 44 0.25 -9.69 -5.70
C ASN A 44 1.28 -9.82 -4.55
N PRO A 45 1.54 -11.00 -3.95
CA PRO A 45 2.57 -11.14 -2.91
C PRO A 45 3.98 -10.73 -3.38
N GLY A 46 4.26 -10.84 -4.67
CA GLY A 46 5.51 -10.43 -5.32
C GLY A 46 5.61 -8.94 -5.68
N ILE A 47 4.60 -8.12 -5.34
CA ILE A 47 4.49 -6.74 -5.81
C ILE A 47 5.69 -5.87 -5.44
N GLU A 48 6.39 -6.18 -4.34
CA GLU A 48 7.59 -5.43 -3.94
C GLU A 48 8.71 -5.56 -4.97
N ASN A 49 8.97 -6.78 -5.46
CA ASN A 49 10.01 -7.01 -6.46
C ASN A 49 9.59 -6.46 -7.83
N GLU A 50 8.31 -6.64 -8.19
CA GLU A 50 7.75 -6.05 -9.41
C GLU A 50 7.89 -4.52 -9.38
N LEU A 51 7.55 -3.89 -8.26
CA LEU A 51 7.64 -2.44 -8.08
C LEU A 51 9.10 -1.96 -8.11
N LYS A 52 10.04 -2.66 -7.45
CA LYS A 52 11.48 -2.37 -7.53
C LYS A 52 11.97 -2.38 -8.98
N HIS A 53 11.64 -3.44 -9.72
CA HIS A 53 12.02 -3.57 -11.12
C HIS A 53 11.37 -2.48 -11.99
N GLY A 54 10.07 -2.26 -11.81
CA GLY A 54 9.32 -1.25 -12.55
C GLY A 54 9.79 0.19 -12.28
N LEU A 55 10.23 0.50 -11.07
CA LEU A 55 10.84 1.80 -10.75
C LEU A 55 12.23 1.94 -11.37
N ALA A 56 13.05 0.87 -11.33
CA ALA A 56 14.38 0.86 -11.95
C ALA A 56 14.31 1.07 -13.48
N VAL A 57 13.39 0.38 -14.17
CA VAL A 57 13.17 0.55 -15.63
C VAL A 57 12.78 1.99 -15.98
N ARG A 58 12.04 2.65 -15.09
CA ARG A 58 11.61 4.05 -15.25
C ARG A 58 12.63 5.07 -14.74
N GLN A 59 13.79 4.62 -14.28
CA GLN A 59 14.85 5.46 -13.70
C GLN A 59 14.35 6.32 -12.53
N ILE A 60 13.39 5.80 -11.75
CA ILE A 60 12.91 6.45 -10.54
C ILE A 60 13.77 5.98 -9.39
N GLU A 61 14.51 6.91 -8.80
CA GLU A 61 15.32 6.65 -7.61
C GLU A 61 14.42 6.46 -6.38
N ALA A 62 14.40 5.25 -5.84
CA ALA A 62 13.72 4.92 -4.59
C ALA A 62 14.53 3.87 -3.85
N SER A 63 14.78 4.10 -2.56
CA SER A 63 15.42 3.08 -1.72
C SER A 63 14.45 1.93 -1.44
N GLU A 64 14.97 0.73 -1.22
CA GLU A 64 14.20 -0.44 -0.77
C GLU A 64 13.39 -0.11 0.51
N ASP A 65 13.98 0.62 1.45
CA ASP A 65 13.30 1.07 2.66
C ASP A 65 12.10 1.97 2.33
N GLU A 66 12.23 2.85 1.33
CA GLU A 66 11.16 3.76 0.93
C GLU A 66 10.03 3.01 0.24
N ILE A 67 10.35 2.02 -0.59
CA ILE A 67 9.38 1.14 -1.24
C ILE A 67 8.61 0.34 -0.19
N GLN A 68 9.29 -0.27 0.79
CA GLN A 68 8.65 -1.00 1.88
C GLN A 68 7.75 -0.10 2.72
N LEU A 69 8.16 1.14 2.99
CA LEU A 69 7.34 2.12 3.70
C LEU A 69 6.09 2.50 2.92
N VAL A 70 6.19 2.68 1.60
CA VAL A 70 5.04 2.97 0.74
C VAL A 70 4.07 1.78 0.74
N LEU A 71 4.58 0.56 0.54
CA LEU A 71 3.75 -0.65 0.55
C LEU A 71 3.08 -0.86 1.92
N ALA A 72 3.82 -0.69 3.01
CA ALA A 72 3.27 -0.77 4.36
C ALA A 72 2.19 0.31 4.60
N HIS A 73 2.43 1.53 4.12
CA HIS A 73 1.46 2.62 4.22
C HIS A 73 0.19 2.31 3.44
N TRP A 74 0.30 1.83 2.20
CA TRP A 74 -0.81 1.48 1.30
C TRP A 74 -1.60 0.28 1.81
N CYS A 75 -0.92 -0.84 2.06
CA CYS A 75 -1.53 -2.09 2.53
C CYS A 75 -2.12 -1.99 3.94
N GLY A 76 -1.71 -0.97 4.71
CA GLY A 76 -2.27 -0.66 6.03
C GLY A 76 -3.55 0.17 6.01
N GLN A 77 -3.96 0.72 4.85
CA GLN A 77 -5.14 1.58 4.78
C GLN A 77 -6.45 0.79 4.88
N LYS A 78 -7.47 1.43 5.47
CA LYS A 78 -8.82 0.84 5.61
C LYS A 78 -9.43 0.48 4.26
N PHE A 79 -9.23 1.31 3.23
CA PHE A 79 -9.77 1.05 1.90
C PHE A 79 -9.13 -0.19 1.27
N TYR A 80 -7.83 -0.41 1.49
CA TYR A 80 -7.10 -1.57 0.97
C TYR A 80 -7.59 -2.85 1.64
N LEU A 81 -7.72 -2.84 2.97
CA LEU A 81 -8.25 -4.00 3.69
C LEU A 81 -9.70 -4.32 3.30
N LYS A 82 -10.51 -3.30 2.96
CA LYS A 82 -11.87 -3.49 2.43
C LYS A 82 -11.87 -4.13 1.04
N ALA A 83 -10.81 -3.98 0.24
CA ALA A 83 -10.73 -4.61 -1.08
C ALA A 83 -10.83 -6.14 -1.01
N PHE A 84 -10.34 -6.76 0.07
CA PHE A 84 -10.43 -8.22 0.26
C PHE A 84 -11.88 -8.71 0.46
N GLU A 85 -12.80 -7.85 0.90
CA GLU A 85 -14.22 -8.20 1.04
C GLU A 85 -14.95 -8.16 -0.31
N ASN A 86 -14.56 -7.24 -1.19
CA ASN A 86 -15.26 -6.95 -2.43
C ASN A 86 -14.69 -7.68 -3.65
N GLN A 87 -13.40 -8.05 -3.61
CA GLN A 87 -12.70 -8.63 -4.75
C GLN A 87 -12.55 -10.14 -4.61
N THR A 88 -12.36 -10.80 -5.75
CA THR A 88 -12.16 -12.25 -5.86
C THR A 88 -10.74 -12.63 -6.23
N PHE A 89 -9.95 -11.69 -6.77
CA PHE A 89 -8.59 -11.91 -7.25
C PHE A 89 -7.64 -10.80 -6.78
N ARG A 90 -6.35 -11.08 -6.92
CA ARG A 90 -5.25 -10.12 -6.76
C ARG A 90 -4.85 -9.53 -8.11
N VAL A 91 -4.22 -8.36 -8.06
CA VAL A 91 -3.66 -7.70 -9.24
C VAL A 91 -2.14 -7.60 -9.17
N ASP A 92 -1.49 -7.73 -10.31
CA ASP A 92 -0.07 -7.42 -10.50
C ASP A 92 0.15 -5.90 -10.63
N LEU A 93 1.41 -5.48 -10.83
CA LEU A 93 1.77 -4.08 -11.01
C LEU A 93 1.12 -3.42 -12.24
N THR A 94 0.79 -4.21 -13.25
CA THR A 94 0.16 -3.75 -14.50
C THR A 94 -1.37 -3.75 -14.44
N GLY A 95 -1.96 -4.29 -13.37
CA GLY A 95 -3.40 -4.38 -13.17
C GLY A 95 -4.04 -5.67 -13.68
N PHE A 96 -3.26 -6.65 -14.13
CA PHE A 96 -3.80 -7.94 -14.54
C PHE A 96 -4.08 -8.82 -13.32
N GLU A 97 -5.12 -9.63 -13.45
CA GLU A 97 -5.52 -10.60 -12.43
C GLU A 97 -4.46 -11.70 -12.30
N THR A 98 -4.05 -12.00 -11.07
CA THR A 98 -3.03 -13.02 -10.80
C THR A 98 -3.63 -14.26 -10.14
N PHE A 99 -3.80 -14.21 -8.82
CA PHE A 99 -4.25 -15.32 -8.00
C PHE A 99 -5.62 -15.02 -7.40
N PRO A 100 -6.52 -16.02 -7.31
CA PRO A 100 -7.75 -15.87 -6.56
C PRO A 100 -7.43 -15.64 -5.08
N LEU A 101 -8.25 -14.82 -4.42
CA LEU A 101 -8.16 -14.58 -2.99
C LEU A 101 -8.67 -15.80 -2.24
N THR A 102 -7.83 -16.34 -1.36
CA THR A 102 -8.24 -17.44 -0.49
C THR A 102 -9.07 -16.91 0.68
N GLN A 103 -9.88 -17.78 1.27
CA GLN A 103 -10.75 -17.40 2.39
C GLN A 103 -9.93 -16.93 3.60
N GLU A 104 -8.77 -17.55 3.85
CA GLU A 104 -7.85 -17.20 4.93
C GLU A 104 -7.28 -15.78 4.77
N GLU A 105 -7.04 -15.34 3.54
CA GLU A 105 -6.56 -13.98 3.27
C GLU A 105 -7.64 -12.94 3.54
N LYS A 106 -8.90 -13.25 3.19
CA LYS A 106 -10.05 -12.40 3.50
C LYS A 106 -10.26 -12.26 5.00
N GLU A 107 -10.19 -13.38 5.73
CA GLU A 107 -10.28 -13.39 7.19
C GLU A 107 -9.15 -12.58 7.85
N ARG A 108 -7.91 -12.78 7.40
CA ARG A 108 -6.75 -12.02 7.90
C ARG A 108 -6.89 -10.52 7.64
N ALA A 109 -7.36 -10.13 6.46
CA ALA A 109 -7.62 -8.72 6.14
C ALA A 109 -8.74 -8.13 7.01
N PHE A 110 -9.80 -8.91 7.26
CA PHE A 110 -10.90 -8.53 8.15
C PHE A 110 -10.43 -8.32 9.59
N GLU A 111 -9.61 -9.24 10.13
CA GLU A 111 -9.03 -9.10 11.47
C GLU A 111 -8.12 -7.87 11.59
N ARG A 112 -7.26 -7.65 10.59
CA ARG A 112 -6.41 -6.45 10.52
C ARG A 112 -7.25 -5.16 10.51
N LYS A 113 -8.34 -5.14 9.76
CA LYS A 113 -9.27 -4.00 9.70
C LYS A 113 -9.94 -3.77 11.06
N LYS A 114 -10.41 -4.83 11.72
CA LYS A 114 -10.98 -4.77 13.07
C LYS A 114 -9.97 -4.21 14.09
N ASN A 115 -8.72 -4.67 14.05
CA ASN A 115 -7.66 -4.20 14.94
C ASN A 115 -7.29 -2.73 14.67
N LEU A 116 -7.30 -2.30 13.40
CA LEU A 116 -7.07 -0.90 13.03
C LEU A 116 -8.17 0.01 13.59
N LEU A 117 -9.44 -0.39 13.49
CA LEU A 117 -10.57 0.37 14.03
C LEU A 117 -10.51 0.45 15.56
N LYS A 118 -10.18 -0.65 16.24
CA LYS A 118 -9.98 -0.66 17.69
C LYS A 118 -8.86 0.28 18.13
N LYS A 119 -7.71 0.25 17.46
CA LYS A 119 -6.59 1.15 17.77
C LYS A 119 -6.95 2.62 17.59
N ARG A 120 -7.73 2.97 16.57
CA ARG A 120 -8.21 4.34 16.32
C ARG A 120 -9.27 4.83 17.31
N ALA A 121 -10.04 3.92 17.90
CA ALA A 121 -11.00 4.27 18.95
C ALA A 121 -10.34 4.50 20.32
N GLN A 122 -9.09 4.05 20.49
CA GLN A 122 -8.33 4.14 21.74
C GLN A 122 -7.24 5.23 21.73
N ALA A 123 -7.05 5.91 20.60
CA ALA A 123 -6.03 6.95 20.39
C ALA A 123 -6.70 8.31 20.20
#